data_AF-A0A969MH84-F1
#
_entry.id   AF-A0A969MH84-F1
#
_cell.length_a   1.000
_cell.length_b   1.000
_cell.length_c   1.000
_cell.angle_alpha   90.00
_cell.angle_beta   90.00
_cell.angle_gamma   90.00
#
_symmetry.space_group_name_H-M   'P 1'
#
loop_
_entity.id
_entity.type
_entity.pdbx_description
1 polymer ?
#
loop_
_entity_poly.entity_id
_entity_poly.type
_entity_poly.pdbx_seq_one_letter_code
_entity_poly.pdbx_strand_id
1 'polypeptide(L)'
;MSKKKNIDKVIVTPENLLETYLKDQKEYHFNPKDQEEEKRLDVLNDYKVSTGSLLLDEAMDGGIGPGIVRFTGCAEGGKTSAALTVMQNFLKTVENSRGIYVKAEGRLSKEMQSRFDIDFVYVPDEWKNGNVFVFNCNVFETVTDLLRNLMKNNESKIRYCLIIDSVDGLNRKEDLQKLSEEATRVAGGAVISSLFLKRMSNYFSTYGHLAIFISQVRSNVQLNPYEKADPKLTNATGGNALLHYPNWIIEYQQRFKNNLIFDKSNNIIGHKAVCVFKKTPNETTNNKYEYPIKYNAPKGKSVWRELEIADLLLLRGYVIKRSSWLSPTQFFIDKCKGKGIEFPDQLQGQDKLIEFVSNENIVDSIFNILMEH
;
A
#
# COMPACT_ATOMS: atom_id res chain seq x y z
N MET A 1 55.69 53.16 2.94
CA MET A 1 55.17 51.87 2.43
C MET A 1 54.09 51.36 3.37
N SER A 2 52.81 51.61 3.11
CA SER A 2 51.71 50.92 3.79
C SER A 2 51.09 49.93 2.81
N LYS A 3 51.22 48.63 3.08
CA LYS A 3 50.54 47.58 2.34
C LYS A 3 49.05 47.67 2.70
N LYS A 4 48.24 48.28 1.84
CA LYS A 4 46.78 48.10 1.83
C LYS A 4 46.51 46.61 1.61
N LYS A 5 46.04 45.91 2.65
CA LYS A 5 45.39 44.60 2.48
C LYS A 5 44.12 44.83 1.66
N ASN A 6 44.09 44.32 0.44
CA ASN A 6 42.83 44.11 -0.28
C ASN A 6 42.02 43.13 0.56
N ILE A 7 40.94 43.63 1.15
CA ILE A 7 39.86 42.80 1.66
C ILE A 7 39.05 42.49 0.42
N ASP A 8 39.28 41.33 -0.19
CA ASP A 8 38.40 40.83 -1.22
C ASP A 8 36.99 40.77 -0.61
N LYS A 9 36.09 41.62 -1.11
CA LYS A 9 34.67 41.54 -0.79
C LYS A 9 34.22 40.17 -1.27
N VAL A 10 34.05 39.23 -0.34
CA VAL A 10 33.41 37.94 -0.62
C VAL A 10 32.05 38.27 -1.24
N ILE A 11 31.92 38.04 -2.55
CA ILE A 11 30.66 38.23 -3.25
C ILE A 11 29.74 37.15 -2.71
N VAL A 12 28.78 37.56 -1.89
CA VAL A 12 27.76 36.67 -1.37
C VAL A 12 26.80 36.38 -2.53
N THR A 13 26.89 35.18 -3.09
CA THR A 13 25.98 34.72 -4.15
C THR A 13 24.73 34.07 -3.54
N PRO A 14 23.62 33.98 -4.29
CA PRO A 14 22.42 33.27 -3.84
C PRO A 14 22.69 31.82 -3.42
N GLU A 15 23.61 31.12 -4.09
CA GLU A 15 23.99 29.74 -3.79
C GLU A 15 24.67 29.64 -2.43
N ASN A 16 25.61 30.55 -2.12
CA ASN A 16 26.28 30.59 -0.83
C ASN A 16 25.31 30.90 0.32
N LEU A 17 24.32 31.76 0.08
CA LEU A 17 23.25 32.04 1.05
C LEU A 17 22.37 30.80 1.28
N LEU A 18 21.97 30.12 0.22
CA LEU A 18 21.16 28.91 0.29
C LEU A 18 21.90 27.79 1.03
N GLU A 19 23.17 27.55 0.68
CA GLU A 19 23.99 26.51 1.32
C GLU A 19 24.13 26.77 2.83
N THR A 20 24.40 28.02 3.22
CA THR A 20 24.51 28.41 4.63
C THR A 20 23.17 28.21 5.36
N TYR A 21 22.07 28.67 4.76
CA TYR A 21 20.73 28.54 5.35
C TYR A 21 20.32 27.08 5.54
N LEU A 22 20.57 26.21 4.55
CA LEU A 22 20.29 24.77 4.66
C LEU A 22 21.14 24.13 5.77
N LYS A 23 22.45 24.44 5.84
CA LYS A 23 23.30 23.93 6.93
C LYS A 23 22.80 24.33 8.32
N ASP A 24 22.38 25.58 8.48
CA ASP A 24 21.85 26.11 9.73
C ASP A 24 20.48 25.52 10.11
N GLN A 25 19.66 25.20 9.10
CA GLN A 25 18.30 24.67 9.26
C GLN A 25 18.17 23.17 8.98
N LYS A 26 19.27 22.40 9.07
CA LYS A 26 19.33 20.97 8.71
C LYS A 26 18.29 20.07 9.39
N GLU A 27 17.76 20.48 10.55
CA GLU A 27 16.74 19.71 11.28
C GLU A 27 15.30 19.98 10.79
N TYR A 28 15.11 21.01 9.96
CA TYR A 28 13.81 21.52 9.55
C TYR A 28 13.53 21.34 8.05
N HIS A 29 14.44 20.71 7.30
CA HIS A 29 14.25 20.39 5.90
C HIS A 29 14.67 18.95 5.57
N PHE A 30 14.30 18.50 4.38
CA PHE A 30 14.61 17.17 3.85
C PHE A 30 15.53 17.22 2.63
N ASN A 31 16.03 18.41 2.26
CA ASN A 31 16.99 18.55 1.15
C ASN A 31 18.23 17.69 1.37
N PRO A 32 18.72 16.99 0.33
CA PRO A 32 19.96 16.24 0.41
C PRO A 32 21.13 17.18 0.71
N LYS A 33 22.08 16.73 1.53
CA LYS A 33 23.26 17.53 1.90
C LYS A 33 24.30 17.61 0.78
N ASP A 34 24.29 16.63 -0.12
CA ASP A 34 25.23 16.48 -1.23
C ASP A 34 24.61 15.58 -2.33
N GLN A 35 25.28 15.52 -3.49
CA GLN A 35 24.83 14.71 -4.63
C GLN A 35 24.81 13.20 -4.33
N GLU A 36 25.62 12.73 -3.40
CA GLU A 36 25.66 11.31 -3.04
C GLU A 36 24.45 10.93 -2.19
N GLU A 37 24.02 11.82 -1.30
CA GLU A 37 22.76 11.69 -0.59
C GLU A 37 21.56 11.79 -1.53
N GLU A 38 21.57 12.72 -2.49
CA GLU A 38 20.51 12.83 -3.50
C GLU A 38 20.32 11.51 -4.26
N LYS A 39 21.38 10.97 -4.86
CA LYS A 39 21.34 9.67 -5.56
C LYS A 39 20.86 8.54 -4.65
N ARG A 40 21.28 8.54 -3.39
CA ARG A 40 20.83 7.55 -2.39
C ARG A 40 19.33 7.66 -2.13
N LEU A 41 18.78 8.88 -2.02
CA LEU A 41 17.36 9.11 -1.82
C LEU A 41 16.56 8.69 -3.08
N ASP A 42 17.07 8.95 -4.28
CA ASP A 42 16.44 8.50 -5.52
C ASP A 42 16.30 6.97 -5.56
N VAL A 43 17.38 6.23 -5.27
CA VAL A 43 17.34 4.76 -5.19
C VAL A 43 16.42 4.24 -4.09
N LEU A 44 16.30 4.99 -2.98
CA LEU A 44 15.36 4.63 -1.91
C LEU A 44 13.90 4.79 -2.33
N ASN A 45 13.64 5.71 -3.25
CA ASN A 45 12.31 6.03 -3.71
C ASN A 45 11.89 5.27 -4.98
N ASP A 46 12.85 4.62 -5.63
CA ASP A 46 12.66 3.81 -6.83
C ASP A 46 12.36 2.34 -6.49
N TYR A 47 11.21 2.09 -5.87
CA TYR A 47 10.66 0.73 -5.78
C TYR A 47 9.14 0.74 -5.95
N LYS A 48 8.62 -0.41 -6.37
CA LYS A 48 7.18 -0.71 -6.43
C LYS A 48 6.90 -2.01 -5.69
N VAL A 49 5.94 -1.97 -4.78
CA VAL A 49 5.47 -3.13 -4.04
C VAL A 49 4.17 -3.61 -4.64
N SER A 50 4.14 -4.88 -5.02
CA SER A 50 2.93 -5.52 -5.51
C SER A 50 1.81 -5.48 -4.47
N THR A 51 0.60 -5.18 -4.91
CA THR A 51 -0.65 -5.34 -4.18
C THR A 51 -1.07 -6.81 -4.03
N GLY A 52 -0.38 -7.71 -4.74
CA GLY A 52 -0.71 -9.12 -4.90
C GLY A 52 -1.62 -9.43 -6.09
N SER A 53 -2.22 -8.41 -6.71
CA SER A 53 -3.06 -8.51 -7.90
C SER A 53 -2.37 -7.86 -9.09
N LEU A 54 -2.23 -8.61 -10.18
CA LEU A 54 -1.65 -8.14 -11.44
C LEU A 54 -2.47 -6.98 -12.04
N LEU A 55 -3.81 -7.07 -11.98
CA LEU A 55 -4.69 -6.00 -12.47
C LEU A 55 -4.51 -4.70 -11.69
N LEU A 56 -4.40 -4.80 -10.36
CA LEU A 56 -4.15 -3.63 -9.53
C LEU A 56 -2.75 -3.09 -9.72
N ASP A 57 -1.74 -3.95 -9.84
CA ASP A 57 -0.35 -3.53 -10.05
C ASP A 57 -0.20 -2.78 -11.39
N GLU A 58 -0.81 -3.29 -12.46
CA GLU A 58 -0.86 -2.61 -13.77
C GLU A 58 -1.57 -1.25 -13.65
N ALA A 59 -2.73 -1.21 -12.99
CA ALA A 59 -3.47 0.03 -12.76
C ALA A 59 -2.70 1.05 -11.88
N MET A 60 -1.67 0.60 -11.16
CA MET A 60 -0.83 1.38 -10.26
C MET A 60 0.59 1.59 -10.77
N ASP A 61 0.82 1.45 -12.08
CA ASP A 61 2.14 1.60 -12.73
C ASP A 61 3.21 0.70 -12.07
N GLY A 62 2.87 -0.58 -11.91
CA GLY A 62 3.73 -1.60 -11.30
C GLY A 62 3.56 -1.78 -9.80
N GLY A 63 2.70 -1.00 -9.13
CA GLY A 63 2.32 -1.19 -7.74
C GLY A 63 2.54 0.05 -6.86
N ILE A 64 2.72 -0.18 -5.55
CA ILE A 64 2.77 0.88 -4.54
C ILE A 64 4.22 1.26 -4.23
N GLY A 65 4.58 2.52 -4.49
CA GLY A 65 5.87 3.08 -4.11
C GLY A 65 5.87 3.69 -2.69
N PRO A 66 7.01 4.26 -2.27
CA PRO A 66 7.13 4.96 -0.99
C PRO A 66 6.16 6.14 -0.85
N GLY A 67 5.88 6.51 0.40
CA GLY A 67 4.90 7.53 0.75
C GLY A 67 3.73 6.94 1.53
N ILE A 68 2.55 7.49 1.30
CA ILE A 68 1.35 7.16 2.06
C ILE A 68 0.26 6.65 1.12
N VAL A 69 -0.35 5.53 1.49
CA VAL A 69 -1.52 4.96 0.83
C VAL A 69 -2.64 4.83 1.84
N ARG A 70 -3.86 5.06 1.39
CA ARG A 70 -5.05 4.97 2.23
C ARG A 70 -6.00 3.92 1.71
N PHE A 71 -6.29 2.92 2.55
CA PHE A 71 -7.30 1.90 2.31
C PHE A 71 -8.56 2.27 3.10
N THR A 72 -9.61 2.65 2.39
CA THR A 72 -10.90 3.01 2.96
C THR A 72 -11.99 2.07 2.46
N GLY A 73 -13.20 2.13 3.01
CA GLY A 73 -14.31 1.28 2.58
C GLY A 73 -15.12 0.70 3.73
N CYS A 74 -16.10 -0.13 3.37
CA CYS A 74 -16.98 -0.80 4.33
C CYS A 74 -16.22 -1.83 5.21
N ALA A 75 -16.81 -2.19 6.35
CA ALA A 75 -16.34 -3.34 7.13
C ALA A 75 -16.39 -4.60 6.26
N GLU A 76 -15.41 -5.50 6.45
CA GLU A 76 -15.28 -6.75 5.67
C GLU A 76 -14.99 -6.56 4.17
N GLY A 77 -14.77 -5.33 3.69
CA GLY A 77 -14.40 -5.05 2.29
C GLY A 77 -12.99 -5.53 1.89
N GLY A 78 -12.21 -6.10 2.81
CA GLY A 78 -10.88 -6.65 2.51
C GLY A 78 -9.68 -5.73 2.81
N LYS A 79 -9.91 -4.54 3.39
CA LYS A 79 -8.88 -3.52 3.69
C LYS A 79 -7.66 -4.08 4.43
N THR A 80 -7.87 -4.68 5.61
CA THR A 80 -6.80 -5.24 6.45
C THR A 80 -6.04 -6.34 5.73
N SER A 81 -6.75 -7.25 5.05
CA SER A 81 -6.11 -8.33 4.29
C SER A 81 -5.25 -7.78 3.17
N ALA A 82 -5.73 -6.80 2.41
CA ALA A 82 -4.97 -6.17 1.34
C ALA A 82 -3.74 -5.42 1.90
N ALA A 83 -3.88 -4.71 3.02
CA ALA A 83 -2.76 -4.01 3.66
C ALA A 83 -1.66 -4.99 4.08
N LEU A 84 -2.04 -6.11 4.69
CA LEU A 84 -1.11 -7.17 5.09
C LEU A 84 -0.47 -7.88 3.89
N THR A 85 -1.19 -8.06 2.77
CA THR A 85 -0.60 -8.57 1.52
C THR A 85 0.49 -7.63 1.01
N VAL A 86 0.22 -6.32 0.97
CA VAL A 86 1.20 -5.32 0.54
C VAL A 86 2.40 -5.29 1.49
N MET A 87 2.18 -5.36 2.80
CA MET A 87 3.27 -5.43 3.78
C MET A 87 4.11 -6.70 3.63
N GLN A 88 3.50 -7.87 3.41
CA GLN A 88 4.22 -9.10 3.12
C GLN A 88 5.10 -8.93 1.88
N ASN A 89 4.54 -8.39 0.80
CA ASN A 89 5.27 -8.19 -0.45
C ASN A 89 6.42 -7.19 -0.25
N PHE A 90 6.19 -6.11 0.48
CA PHE A 90 7.22 -5.14 0.85
C PHE A 90 8.39 -5.83 1.58
N LEU A 91 8.10 -6.66 2.57
CA LEU A 91 9.14 -7.36 3.34
C LEU A 91 9.92 -8.39 2.51
N LYS A 92 9.31 -8.90 1.42
CA LYS A 92 9.94 -9.84 0.50
C LYS A 92 10.79 -9.16 -0.58
N THR A 93 10.38 -8.00 -1.07
CA THR A 93 11.00 -7.35 -2.24
C THR A 93 11.86 -6.14 -1.90
N VAL A 94 11.63 -5.50 -0.76
CA VAL A 94 12.38 -4.32 -0.32
C VAL A 94 13.49 -4.77 0.63
N GLU A 95 14.73 -4.53 0.25
CA GLU A 95 15.89 -4.88 1.07
C GLU A 95 15.94 -4.11 2.40
N ASN A 96 16.55 -4.72 3.41
CA ASN A 96 16.75 -4.14 4.73
C ASN A 96 15.46 -3.53 5.33
N SER A 97 14.37 -4.28 5.27
CA SER A 97 13.03 -3.78 5.56
C SER A 97 12.41 -4.40 6.81
N ARG A 98 11.55 -3.65 7.50
CA ARG A 98 10.81 -4.09 8.69
C ARG A 98 9.37 -3.59 8.66
N GLY A 99 8.46 -4.42 9.15
CA GLY A 99 7.05 -4.09 9.27
C GLY A 99 6.72 -3.54 10.66
N ILE A 100 5.78 -2.60 10.72
CA ILE A 100 5.16 -2.13 11.94
C ILE A 100 3.65 -2.16 11.74
N TYR A 101 2.94 -2.87 12.62
CA TYR A 101 1.48 -2.91 12.63
C TYR A 101 0.96 -2.25 13.90
N VAL A 102 0.33 -1.10 13.76
CA VAL A 102 -0.34 -0.41 14.88
C VAL A 102 -1.74 -0.98 15.02
N LYS A 103 -1.93 -1.79 16.06
CA LYS A 103 -3.20 -2.44 16.38
C LYS A 103 -4.07 -1.52 17.25
N ALA A 104 -4.66 -0.49 16.62
CA ALA A 104 -5.47 0.52 17.29
C ALA A 104 -6.91 0.06 17.56
N GLU A 105 -7.48 -0.80 16.70
CA GLU A 105 -8.86 -1.33 16.86
C GLU A 105 -8.95 -2.71 17.54
N GLY A 106 -7.84 -3.23 18.07
CA GLY A 106 -7.83 -4.54 18.74
C GLY A 106 -7.93 -5.76 17.81
N ARG A 107 -7.99 -5.56 16.49
CA ARG A 107 -8.13 -6.62 15.47
C ARG A 107 -6.80 -6.98 14.82
N LEU A 108 -6.33 -8.20 15.07
CA LEU A 108 -5.25 -8.92 14.36
C LEU A 108 -5.15 -10.31 15.01
N SER A 109 -6.04 -11.24 14.65
CA SER A 109 -6.11 -12.56 15.28
C SER A 109 -4.97 -13.47 14.79
N LYS A 110 -4.64 -14.53 15.56
CA LYS A 110 -3.68 -15.55 15.14
C LYS A 110 -4.09 -16.23 13.82
N GLU A 111 -5.38 -16.44 13.62
CA GLU A 111 -5.92 -16.97 12.38
C GLU A 111 -5.63 -16.02 11.21
N MET A 112 -5.85 -14.71 11.38
CA MET A 112 -5.53 -13.72 10.35
C MET A 112 -4.03 -13.70 10.04
N GLN A 113 -3.18 -13.69 11.07
CA GLN A 113 -1.72 -13.74 10.94
C GLN A 113 -1.28 -14.99 10.17
N SER A 114 -1.87 -16.15 10.47
CA SER A 114 -1.51 -17.42 9.83
C SER A 114 -1.77 -17.48 8.33
N ARG A 115 -2.54 -16.54 7.76
CA ARG A 115 -2.81 -16.44 6.32
C ARG A 115 -1.67 -15.76 5.56
N PHE A 116 -0.73 -15.15 6.26
CA PHE A 116 0.42 -14.47 5.68
C PHE A 116 1.69 -15.26 5.95
N ASP A 117 2.64 -15.13 5.04
CA ASP A 117 3.95 -15.77 5.08
C ASP A 117 4.98 -14.77 5.64
N ILE A 118 4.68 -14.23 6.82
CA ILE A 118 5.52 -13.31 7.61
C ILE A 118 5.27 -13.55 9.10
N ASP A 119 6.30 -13.30 9.91
CA ASP A 119 6.21 -13.40 11.36
C ASP A 119 5.71 -12.10 11.99
N PHE A 120 4.85 -12.24 12.99
CA PHE A 120 4.35 -11.14 13.81
C PHE A 120 4.91 -11.27 15.21
N VAL A 121 5.72 -10.30 15.62
CA VAL A 121 6.40 -10.28 16.91
C VAL A 121 5.85 -9.16 17.79
N TYR A 122 5.90 -9.39 19.10
CA TYR A 122 5.37 -8.46 20.11
C TYR A 122 6.46 -7.96 21.06
N VAL A 123 7.65 -8.56 20.98
CA VAL A 123 8.81 -8.23 21.82
C VAL A 123 9.86 -7.55 20.93
N PRO A 124 10.45 -6.41 21.37
CA PRO A 124 11.42 -5.66 20.56
C PRO A 124 12.63 -6.49 20.10
N ASP A 125 13.14 -7.38 20.94
CA ASP A 125 14.34 -8.19 20.64
C ASP A 125 14.11 -9.22 19.51
N GLU A 126 12.84 -9.57 19.25
CA GLU A 126 12.45 -10.46 18.16
C GLU A 126 12.25 -9.70 16.84
N TRP A 127 12.18 -8.37 16.88
CA TRP A 127 11.94 -7.54 15.70
C TRP A 127 13.19 -7.41 14.83
N LYS A 128 13.13 -8.02 13.65
CA LYS A 128 14.24 -8.19 12.72
C LYS A 128 13.78 -7.90 11.29
N ASN A 129 14.74 -7.80 10.38
CA ASN A 129 14.41 -7.59 8.97
C ASN A 129 13.53 -8.73 8.46
N GLY A 130 12.50 -8.39 7.68
CA GLY A 130 11.54 -9.35 7.13
C GLY A 130 10.37 -9.71 8.03
N ASN A 131 10.29 -9.20 9.29
CA ASN A 131 9.14 -9.45 10.17
C ASN A 131 8.43 -8.17 10.63
N VAL A 132 7.28 -8.35 11.30
CA VAL A 132 6.36 -7.28 11.68
C VAL A 132 6.32 -7.14 13.20
N PHE A 133 6.68 -5.96 13.71
CA PHE A 133 6.39 -5.62 15.10
C PHE A 133 4.94 -5.15 15.25
N VAL A 134 4.19 -5.83 16.12
CA VAL A 134 2.80 -5.47 16.42
C VAL A 134 2.76 -4.55 17.63
N PHE A 135 2.51 -3.27 17.35
CA PHE A 135 2.37 -2.26 18.38
C PHE A 135 0.92 -2.17 18.85
N ASN A 136 0.63 -2.77 19.99
CA ASN A 136 -0.68 -2.71 20.64
C ASN A 136 -0.89 -1.36 21.31
N CYS A 137 -1.18 -0.34 20.51
CA CYS A 137 -1.39 1.02 20.99
C CYS A 137 -2.46 1.71 20.15
N ASN A 138 -3.32 2.45 20.83
CA ASN A 138 -4.32 3.33 20.21
C ASN A 138 -4.13 4.80 20.61
N VAL A 139 -3.01 5.14 21.26
CA VAL A 139 -2.69 6.51 21.67
C VAL A 139 -1.92 7.21 20.57
N PHE A 140 -2.55 8.19 19.94
CA PHE A 140 -2.03 8.92 18.79
C PHE A 140 -0.62 9.48 19.01
N GLU A 141 -0.39 10.18 20.12
CA GLU A 141 0.90 10.80 20.40
C GLU A 141 1.99 9.74 20.55
N THR A 142 1.68 8.65 21.24
CA THR A 142 2.63 7.55 21.47
C THR A 142 3.01 6.85 20.16
N VAL A 143 2.04 6.59 19.30
CA VAL A 143 2.27 6.02 17.96
C VAL A 143 3.13 6.97 17.11
N THR A 144 2.78 8.25 17.08
CA THR A 144 3.47 9.25 16.26
C THR A 144 4.91 9.46 16.72
N ASP A 145 5.14 9.55 18.04
CA ASP A 145 6.47 9.76 18.61
C ASP A 145 7.38 8.54 18.39
N LEU A 146 6.86 7.31 18.54
CA LEU A 146 7.58 6.09 18.21
C LEU A 146 8.05 6.12 16.76
N LEU A 147 7.13 6.35 15.82
CA LEU A 147 7.44 6.34 14.39
C LEU A 147 8.43 7.44 14.01
N ARG A 148 8.25 8.65 14.55
CA ARG A 148 9.20 9.75 14.33
C ARG A 148 10.59 9.39 14.83
N ASN A 149 10.70 8.80 16.01
CA ASN A 149 11.99 8.42 16.58
C ASN A 149 12.66 7.31 15.75
N LEU A 150 11.91 6.30 15.30
CA LEU A 150 12.43 5.23 14.45
C LEU A 150 12.92 5.73 13.09
N MET A 151 12.23 6.70 12.49
CA MET A 151 12.60 7.25 11.18
C MET A 151 13.72 8.29 11.27
N LYS A 152 13.70 9.15 12.29
CA LYS A 152 14.74 10.18 12.50
C LYS A 152 16.07 9.54 12.92
N ASN A 153 16.03 8.53 13.78
CA ASN A 153 17.23 7.87 14.32
C ASN A 153 17.47 6.52 13.60
N ASN A 154 17.55 6.56 12.27
CA ASN A 154 17.63 5.37 11.43
C ASN A 154 19.03 5.15 10.83
N GLU A 155 20.05 5.08 11.68
CA GLU A 155 21.44 4.85 11.24
C GLU A 155 21.60 3.51 10.51
N SER A 156 20.80 2.52 10.90
CA SER A 156 20.74 1.19 10.25
C SER A 156 20.05 1.21 8.87
N LYS A 157 19.57 2.37 8.41
CA LYS A 157 18.94 2.58 7.08
C LYS A 157 17.81 1.59 6.79
N ILE A 158 17.04 1.23 7.83
CA ILE A 158 15.93 0.29 7.73
C ILE A 158 14.79 0.95 6.98
N ARG A 159 14.18 0.24 6.01
CA ARG A 159 12.97 0.71 5.33
C ARG A 159 11.74 0.17 6.06
N TYR A 160 10.87 1.06 6.51
CA TYR A 160 9.68 0.68 7.26
C TYR A 160 8.44 0.60 6.36
N CYS A 161 7.68 -0.49 6.50
CA CYS A 161 6.28 -0.53 6.09
C CYS A 161 5.40 -0.42 7.34
N LEU A 162 4.55 0.59 7.39
CA LEU A 162 3.65 0.86 8.50
C LEU A 162 2.21 0.56 8.09
N ILE A 163 1.49 -0.21 8.90
CA ILE A 163 0.03 -0.29 8.84
C ILE A 163 -0.54 0.35 10.12
N ILE A 164 -1.49 1.26 9.96
CA ILE A 164 -2.34 1.72 11.07
C ILE A 164 -3.74 1.13 10.86
N ASP A 165 -4.10 0.14 11.68
CA ASP A 165 -5.44 -0.48 11.70
C ASP A 165 -6.18 -0.17 13.00
N SER A 166 -6.96 0.92 13.06
CA SER A 166 -7.22 1.89 12.00
C SER A 166 -6.94 3.31 12.50
N VAL A 167 -6.86 4.30 11.61
CA VAL A 167 -6.75 5.71 12.04
C VAL A 167 -7.98 6.18 12.85
N ASP A 168 -9.12 5.51 12.69
CA ASP A 168 -10.34 5.76 13.49
C ASP A 168 -10.23 5.26 14.92
N GLY A 169 -9.37 4.26 15.17
CA GLY A 169 -9.13 3.72 16.50
C GLY A 169 -8.20 4.59 17.36
N LEU A 170 -7.54 5.60 16.77
CA LEU A 170 -6.58 6.44 17.48
C LEU A 170 -7.27 7.50 18.35
N ASN A 171 -6.82 7.60 19.60
CA ASN A 171 -7.29 8.55 20.60
C ASN A 171 -6.14 9.44 21.07
N ARG A 172 -6.44 10.68 21.46
CA ARG A 172 -5.45 11.52 22.13
C ARG A 172 -5.24 11.05 23.56
N LYS A 173 -4.04 11.23 24.07
CA LYS A 173 -3.73 10.95 25.49
C LYS A 173 -4.66 11.69 26.45
N GLU A 174 -5.01 12.93 26.15
CA GLU A 174 -5.95 13.74 26.94
C GLU A 174 -7.36 13.17 26.94
N ASP A 175 -7.81 12.56 25.84
CA ASP A 175 -9.17 12.01 25.73
C ASP A 175 -9.33 10.72 26.54
N LEU A 176 -8.24 9.99 26.79
CA LEU A 176 -8.25 8.80 27.66
C LEU A 176 -8.43 9.14 29.15
N GLN A 177 -8.15 10.38 29.55
CA GLN A 177 -8.25 10.82 30.94
C GLN A 177 -9.64 11.39 31.28
N LYS A 178 -10.48 11.63 30.26
CA LYS A 178 -11.83 12.17 30.43
C LYS A 178 -12.78 11.06 30.86
N LEU A 179 -13.75 11.43 31.70
CA LEU A 179 -14.87 10.55 32.03
C LEU A 179 -15.76 10.35 30.78
N SER A 180 -16.44 9.21 30.69
CA SER A 180 -17.29 8.85 29.54
C SER A 180 -18.36 9.89 29.20
N GLU A 181 -18.81 10.66 30.20
CA GLU A 181 -19.80 11.73 30.04
C GLU A 181 -19.24 12.96 29.32
N GLU A 182 -17.94 13.24 29.45
CA GLU A 182 -17.23 14.35 28.81
C GLU A 182 -16.71 14.00 27.41
N ALA A 183 -16.74 12.72 27.03
CA ALA A 183 -16.18 12.19 25.78
C ALA A 183 -16.96 12.60 24.51
N THR A 184 -18.04 13.37 24.64
CA THR A 184 -19.06 13.56 23.59
C THR A 184 -18.82 14.71 22.60
N ARG A 185 -17.68 15.42 22.62
CA ARG A 185 -17.54 16.65 21.79
C ARG A 185 -16.27 16.85 20.98
N VAL A 186 -15.51 15.82 20.61
CA VAL A 186 -14.30 16.07 19.83
C VAL A 186 -14.36 15.42 18.45
N ALA A 187 -14.25 16.26 17.42
CA ALA A 187 -13.86 15.93 16.06
C ALA A 187 -12.42 15.34 15.97
N GLY A 188 -12.07 14.45 16.92
CA GLY A 188 -10.71 14.06 17.27
C GLY A 188 -10.00 13.33 16.15
N GLY A 189 -10.63 12.29 15.59
CA GLY A 189 -10.01 11.45 14.55
C GLY A 189 -9.58 12.22 13.30
N ALA A 190 -10.34 13.24 12.88
CA ALA A 190 -10.02 14.06 11.72
C ALA A 190 -8.84 15.01 11.95
N VAL A 191 -8.78 15.61 13.14
CA VAL A 191 -7.65 16.47 13.53
C VAL A 191 -6.40 15.62 13.78
N ILE A 192 -6.54 14.44 14.40
CA ILE A 192 -5.48 13.47 14.66
C ILE A 192 -4.81 13.03 13.37
N SER A 193 -5.59 12.59 12.39
CA SER A 193 -5.06 12.13 11.10
C SER A 193 -4.35 13.26 10.35
N SER A 194 -4.92 14.47 10.38
CA SER A 194 -4.30 15.65 9.78
C SER A 194 -2.97 16.03 10.43
N LEU A 195 -2.88 15.93 11.76
CA LEU A 195 -1.67 16.22 12.51
C LEU A 195 -0.59 15.16 12.28
N PHE A 196 -0.97 13.88 12.18
CA PHE A 196 -0.06 12.80 11.81
C PHE A 196 0.61 13.10 10.47
N LEU A 197 -0.22 13.32 9.45
CA LEU A 197 0.23 13.51 8.07
C LEU A 197 1.16 14.72 7.94
N LYS A 198 0.79 15.85 8.54
CA LYS A 198 1.61 17.07 8.55
C LYS A 198 3.01 16.86 9.13
N ARG A 199 3.14 15.96 10.11
CA ARG A 199 4.41 15.70 10.80
C ARG A 199 5.25 14.62 10.12
N MET A 200 4.60 13.66 9.47
CA MET A 200 5.25 12.42 9.05
C MET A 200 5.35 12.23 7.53
N SER A 201 4.56 12.93 6.71
CA SER A 201 4.48 12.66 5.27
C SER A 201 5.84 12.66 4.57
N ASN A 202 6.66 13.66 4.86
CA ASN A 202 7.98 13.81 4.23
C ASN A 202 8.95 12.70 4.63
N TYR A 203 8.85 12.18 5.86
CA TYR A 203 9.67 11.02 6.24
C TYR A 203 9.36 9.80 5.38
N PHE A 204 8.08 9.58 5.05
CA PHE A 204 7.70 8.45 4.19
C PHE A 204 8.18 8.62 2.76
N SER A 205 7.91 9.78 2.16
CA SER A 205 8.24 10.03 0.75
C SER A 205 9.73 10.24 0.50
N THR A 206 10.49 10.76 1.49
CA THR A 206 11.91 11.05 1.30
C THR A 206 12.78 9.83 1.58
N TYR A 207 12.51 9.08 2.66
CA TYR A 207 13.41 8.01 3.13
C TYR A 207 12.97 6.61 2.69
N GLY A 208 12.14 6.50 1.64
CA GLY A 208 11.76 5.21 1.06
C GLY A 208 10.86 4.36 1.97
N HIS A 209 10.08 4.96 2.87
CA HIS A 209 9.16 4.22 3.74
C HIS A 209 7.75 4.18 3.13
N LEU A 210 6.98 3.15 3.47
CA LEU A 210 5.59 2.99 3.04
C LEU A 210 4.66 3.02 4.25
N ALA A 211 3.63 3.87 4.22
CA ALA A 211 2.54 3.86 5.19
C ALA A 211 1.21 3.49 4.53
N ILE A 212 0.48 2.57 5.15
CA ILE A 212 -0.86 2.16 4.77
C ILE A 212 -1.81 2.51 5.91
N PHE A 213 -2.71 3.45 5.66
CA PHE A 213 -3.73 3.84 6.64
C PHE A 213 -5.06 3.18 6.30
N ILE A 214 -5.57 2.42 7.26
CA ILE A 214 -6.90 1.85 7.18
C ILE A 214 -7.87 2.83 7.82
N SER A 215 -8.96 3.15 7.12
CA SER A 215 -10.04 3.98 7.62
C SER A 215 -11.40 3.40 7.27
N GLN A 216 -12.43 3.73 8.05
CA GLN A 216 -13.81 3.35 7.77
C GLN A 216 -14.54 4.41 6.92
N VAL A 217 -15.63 4.02 6.29
CA VAL A 217 -16.60 4.96 5.70
C VAL A 217 -17.58 5.40 6.79
N ARG A 218 -17.84 6.70 6.91
CA ARG A 218 -18.96 7.20 7.71
C ARG A 218 -20.15 7.46 6.82
N SER A 219 -21.33 7.02 7.26
CA SER A 219 -22.59 7.52 6.71
C SER A 219 -22.73 9.00 7.07
N ASN A 220 -22.78 9.89 6.08
CA ASN A 220 -23.20 11.27 6.34
C ASN A 220 -24.67 11.24 6.75
N VAL A 221 -24.99 11.64 7.98
CA VAL A 221 -26.37 11.93 8.37
C VAL A 221 -26.71 13.28 7.76
N GLN A 222 -27.21 13.28 6.53
CA GLN A 222 -27.82 14.48 5.94
C GLN A 222 -29.19 14.66 6.59
N LEU A 223 -29.30 15.66 7.47
CA LEU A 223 -30.59 16.07 8.06
C LEU A 223 -31.55 16.60 6.98
N ASN A 224 -31.01 17.12 5.88
CA ASN A 224 -31.77 17.61 4.73
C ASN A 224 -31.27 16.95 3.42
N PRO A 225 -32.08 16.09 2.76
CA PRO A 225 -31.73 15.45 1.49
C PRO A 225 -31.47 16.42 0.31
N TYR A 226 -31.86 17.69 0.45
CA TYR A 226 -31.72 18.73 -0.57
C TYR A 226 -30.52 19.66 -0.36
N GLU A 227 -29.76 19.47 0.72
CA GLU A 227 -28.55 20.25 0.98
C GLU A 227 -27.45 19.82 -0.01
N LYS A 228 -26.95 20.77 -0.82
CA LYS A 228 -25.80 20.51 -1.68
C LYS A 228 -24.59 20.19 -0.78
N ALA A 229 -24.24 18.93 -0.68
CA ALA A 229 -23.01 18.52 -0.02
C ALA A 229 -21.82 19.07 -0.81
N ASP A 230 -20.81 19.59 -0.12
CA ASP A 230 -19.52 19.89 -0.73
C ASP A 230 -19.01 18.66 -1.50
N PRO A 231 -18.42 18.83 -2.70
CA PRO A 231 -17.86 17.72 -3.46
C PRO A 231 -16.70 17.10 -2.67
N LYS A 232 -16.95 15.96 -2.03
CA LYS A 232 -15.95 15.19 -1.27
C LYS A 232 -15.35 14.09 -2.16
N LEU A 233 -14.02 13.96 -2.13
CA LEU A 233 -13.28 12.88 -2.82
C LEU A 233 -13.65 11.46 -2.31
N THR A 234 -14.00 11.32 -1.03
CA THR A 234 -14.54 10.07 -0.46
C THR A 234 -15.36 10.36 0.82
N ASN A 235 -16.26 9.44 1.18
CA ASN A 235 -17.04 9.46 2.42
C ASN A 235 -16.28 8.88 3.63
N ALA A 236 -14.96 8.76 3.51
CA ALA A 236 -14.09 8.20 4.53
C ALA A 236 -13.85 9.17 5.71
N THR A 237 -13.57 8.62 6.88
CA THR A 237 -13.30 9.35 8.14
C THR A 237 -11.97 10.11 8.15
N GLY A 238 -11.63 10.83 9.21
CA GLY A 238 -10.27 11.37 9.39
C GLY A 238 -9.92 12.66 8.62
N GLY A 239 -10.91 13.39 8.09
CA GLY A 239 -10.78 14.78 7.64
C GLY A 239 -10.06 14.98 6.29
N ASN A 240 -10.01 16.23 5.82
CA ASN A 240 -9.51 16.57 4.47
C ASN A 240 -8.03 16.23 4.25
N ALA A 241 -7.18 16.20 5.29
CA ALA A 241 -5.76 15.88 5.09
C ALA A 241 -5.55 14.47 4.53
N LEU A 242 -6.35 13.48 4.98
CA LEU A 242 -6.31 12.13 4.41
C LEU A 242 -6.83 12.04 2.97
N LEU A 243 -7.29 13.16 2.38
CA LEU A 243 -7.58 13.28 0.95
C LEU A 243 -6.38 13.83 0.17
N HIS A 244 -5.55 14.67 0.80
CA HIS A 244 -4.47 15.39 0.11
C HIS A 244 -3.09 14.74 0.22
N TYR A 245 -2.76 14.11 1.35
CA TYR A 245 -1.43 13.54 1.55
C TYR A 245 -1.19 12.17 0.91
N PRO A 246 -2.14 11.21 0.93
CA PRO A 246 -1.90 9.90 0.34
C PRO A 246 -1.66 10.01 -1.17
N ASN A 247 -0.67 9.28 -1.69
CA ASN A 247 -0.45 9.11 -3.13
C ASN A 247 -1.64 8.38 -3.76
N TRP A 248 -2.12 7.35 -3.07
CA TRP A 248 -3.26 6.53 -3.47
C TRP A 248 -4.35 6.50 -2.40
N ILE A 249 -5.61 6.59 -2.83
CA ILE A 249 -6.76 6.30 -1.98
C ILE A 249 -7.56 5.20 -2.66
N ILE A 250 -7.65 4.04 -2.01
CA ILE A 250 -8.34 2.85 -2.51
C ILE A 250 -9.57 2.62 -1.63
N GLU A 251 -10.76 2.67 -2.23
CA GLU A 251 -12.02 2.43 -1.54
C GLU A 251 -12.56 1.03 -1.83
N TYR A 252 -12.42 0.16 -0.85
CA TYR A 252 -12.92 -1.22 -0.85
C TYR A 252 -14.43 -1.26 -0.69
N GLN A 253 -15.10 -1.88 -1.65
CA GLN A 253 -16.55 -1.93 -1.75
C GLN A 253 -17.13 -3.11 -0.98
N GLN A 254 -18.44 -3.07 -0.76
CA GLN A 254 -19.17 -4.18 -0.14
C GLN A 254 -19.20 -5.39 -1.09
N ARG A 255 -19.11 -6.58 -0.49
CA ARG A 255 -19.24 -7.84 -1.21
C ARG A 255 -20.72 -8.18 -1.44
N PHE A 256 -21.09 -8.37 -2.70
CA PHE A 256 -22.41 -8.83 -3.11
C PHE A 256 -22.37 -10.29 -3.61
N LYS A 257 -23.55 -10.91 -3.77
CA LYS A 257 -23.66 -12.32 -4.22
C LYS A 257 -23.00 -12.58 -5.57
N ASN A 258 -23.08 -11.63 -6.50
CA ASN A 258 -22.46 -11.72 -7.82
C ASN A 258 -20.92 -11.66 -7.77
N ASN A 259 -20.33 -11.29 -6.64
CA ASN A 259 -18.88 -11.32 -6.45
C ASN A 259 -18.37 -12.69 -5.99
N LEU A 260 -19.25 -13.61 -5.58
CA LEU A 260 -18.83 -14.92 -5.10
C LEU A 260 -18.35 -15.81 -6.25
N ILE A 261 -17.29 -16.58 -5.99
CA ILE A 261 -16.74 -17.56 -6.93
C ILE A 261 -17.13 -18.95 -6.44
N PHE A 262 -17.75 -19.73 -7.32
CA PHE A 262 -18.27 -21.06 -7.03
C PHE A 262 -17.47 -22.14 -7.77
N ASP A 263 -17.32 -23.30 -7.14
CA ASP A 263 -16.85 -24.51 -7.83
C ASP A 263 -17.99 -25.17 -8.63
N LYS A 264 -17.66 -26.26 -9.34
CA LYS A 264 -18.65 -27.07 -10.10
C LYS A 264 -19.73 -27.70 -9.22
N SER A 265 -19.47 -27.84 -7.93
CA SER A 265 -20.38 -28.39 -6.93
C SER A 265 -21.21 -27.30 -6.23
N ASN A 266 -21.15 -26.05 -6.71
CA ASN A 266 -21.86 -24.89 -6.17
C ASN A 266 -21.43 -24.50 -4.73
N ASN A 267 -20.22 -24.88 -4.32
CA ASN A 267 -19.61 -24.40 -3.07
C ASN A 267 -18.87 -23.09 -3.32
N ILE A 268 -18.91 -22.18 -2.33
CA ILE A 268 -18.17 -20.92 -2.40
C ILE A 268 -16.68 -21.19 -2.13
N ILE A 269 -15.85 -20.97 -3.13
CA ILE A 269 -14.39 -21.18 -3.06
C ILE A 269 -13.60 -19.86 -3.02
N GLY A 270 -14.26 -18.73 -3.22
CA GLY A 270 -13.62 -17.43 -3.20
C GLY A 270 -14.60 -16.29 -3.47
N HIS A 271 -14.06 -15.10 -3.68
CA HIS A 271 -14.83 -13.95 -4.15
C HIS A 271 -13.93 -12.98 -4.92
N LYS A 272 -14.54 -12.12 -5.74
CA LYS A 272 -13.89 -10.95 -6.32
C LYS A 272 -13.91 -9.81 -5.29
N ALA A 273 -12.74 -9.40 -4.82
CA ALA A 273 -12.59 -8.16 -4.08
C ALA A 273 -12.77 -7.00 -5.06
N VAL A 274 -13.51 -5.98 -4.63
CA VAL A 274 -13.86 -4.84 -5.47
C VAL A 274 -13.33 -3.58 -4.82
N CYS A 275 -12.57 -2.79 -5.57
CA CYS A 275 -12.10 -1.50 -5.11
C CYS A 275 -12.26 -0.41 -6.16
N VAL A 276 -12.39 0.83 -5.70
CA VAL A 276 -12.45 2.02 -6.53
C VAL A 276 -11.30 2.94 -6.16
N PHE A 277 -10.55 3.41 -7.14
CA PHE A 277 -9.51 4.40 -6.89
C PHE A 277 -10.16 5.77 -6.69
N LYS A 278 -10.01 6.36 -5.52
CA LYS A 278 -10.53 7.71 -5.20
C LYS A 278 -9.49 8.80 -5.35
N LYS A 279 -8.22 8.41 -5.42
CA LYS A 279 -7.10 9.28 -5.75
C LYS A 279 -5.96 8.45 -6.29
N THR A 280 -5.33 8.96 -7.34
CA THR A 280 -4.24 8.32 -8.05
C THR A 280 -3.20 9.38 -8.47
N PRO A 281 -1.92 9.02 -8.58
CA PRO A 281 -0.90 9.86 -9.20
C PRO A 281 -0.90 9.76 -10.74
N ASN A 282 -1.57 8.76 -11.32
CA ASN A 282 -1.52 8.40 -12.74
C ASN A 282 -2.86 8.60 -13.47
N GLU A 283 -3.70 9.52 -12.97
CA GLU A 283 -4.96 9.94 -13.60
C GLU A 283 -6.04 8.84 -13.75
N THR A 284 -5.85 7.65 -13.17
CA THR A 284 -6.85 6.56 -13.17
C THR A 284 -7.93 6.70 -12.08
N THR A 285 -8.16 7.93 -11.62
CA THR A 285 -9.11 8.22 -10.54
C THR A 285 -10.55 7.89 -10.95
N ASN A 286 -11.31 7.32 -10.01
CA ASN A 286 -12.67 6.79 -10.13
C ASN A 286 -12.83 5.50 -10.93
N ASN A 287 -11.74 4.88 -11.38
CA ASN A 287 -11.80 3.56 -11.98
C ASN A 287 -12.10 2.49 -10.93
N LYS A 288 -12.92 1.51 -11.32
CA LYS A 288 -13.29 0.34 -10.53
C LYS A 288 -12.47 -0.85 -10.99
N TYR A 289 -11.87 -1.56 -10.04
CA TYR A 289 -11.09 -2.76 -10.29
C TYR A 289 -11.64 -3.91 -9.45
N GLU A 290 -11.53 -5.12 -10.01
CA GLU A 290 -11.95 -6.35 -9.36
C GLU A 290 -10.84 -7.38 -9.49
N TYR A 291 -10.51 -8.05 -8.40
CA TYR A 291 -9.47 -9.07 -8.38
C TYR A 291 -9.87 -10.26 -7.50
N PRO A 292 -9.49 -11.49 -7.86
CA PRO A 292 -10.00 -12.68 -7.17
C PRO A 292 -9.24 -12.97 -5.86
N ILE A 293 -10.01 -13.34 -4.84
CA ILE A 293 -9.53 -13.83 -3.54
C ILE A 293 -9.94 -15.29 -3.38
N LYS A 294 -8.99 -16.16 -3.08
CA LYS A 294 -9.20 -17.59 -2.84
C LYS A 294 -9.38 -17.86 -1.34
N TYR A 295 -10.43 -18.60 -0.98
CA TYR A 295 -10.63 -19.02 0.40
C TYR A 295 -9.77 -20.22 0.75
N ASN A 296 -9.37 -20.31 2.02
CA ASN A 296 -8.49 -21.37 2.53
C ASN A 296 -7.21 -21.55 1.73
N ALA A 297 -6.73 -20.45 1.12
CA ALA A 297 -5.49 -20.48 0.35
C ALA A 297 -4.29 -20.76 1.28
N PRO A 298 -3.22 -21.37 0.74
CA PRO A 298 -1.95 -21.48 1.45
C PRO A 298 -1.43 -20.11 1.91
N LYS A 299 -0.56 -20.11 2.92
CA LYS A 299 0.01 -18.90 3.50
C LYS A 299 0.58 -17.97 2.43
N GLY A 300 0.21 -16.70 2.49
CA GLY A 300 0.66 -15.67 1.57
C GLY A 300 0.04 -15.70 0.17
N LYS A 301 -0.90 -16.61 -0.13
CA LYS A 301 -1.49 -16.80 -1.47
C LYS A 301 -3.00 -16.50 -1.53
N SER A 302 -3.48 -15.58 -0.70
CA SER A 302 -4.92 -15.24 -0.64
C SER A 302 -5.42 -14.58 -1.92
N VAL A 303 -4.60 -13.75 -2.59
CA VAL A 303 -4.92 -13.23 -3.91
C VAL A 303 -4.72 -14.35 -4.93
N TRP A 304 -5.75 -14.66 -5.70
CA TRP A 304 -5.78 -15.81 -6.61
C TRP A 304 -5.13 -15.46 -7.95
N ARG A 305 -3.80 -15.29 -7.93
CA ARG A 305 -2.99 -14.90 -9.11
C ARG A 305 -3.20 -15.82 -10.31
N GLU A 306 -3.37 -17.11 -10.08
CA GLU A 306 -3.56 -18.10 -11.15
C GLU A 306 -4.86 -17.87 -11.92
N LEU A 307 -5.95 -17.55 -11.21
CA LEU A 307 -7.23 -17.22 -11.83
C LEU A 307 -7.14 -15.87 -12.57
N GLU A 308 -6.51 -14.88 -11.95
CA GLU A 308 -6.32 -13.55 -12.55
C GLU A 308 -5.51 -13.62 -13.85
N ILE A 309 -4.40 -14.37 -13.87
CA ILE A 309 -3.59 -14.60 -15.06
C ILE A 309 -4.40 -15.32 -16.14
N ALA A 310 -5.14 -16.37 -15.78
CA ALA A 310 -5.97 -17.09 -16.74
C ALA A 310 -7.04 -16.19 -17.38
N ASP A 311 -7.70 -15.34 -16.58
CA ASP A 311 -8.66 -14.34 -17.07
C ASP A 311 -7.98 -13.32 -18.00
N LEU A 312 -6.80 -12.82 -17.64
CA LEU A 312 -6.04 -11.85 -18.44
C LEU A 312 -5.54 -12.42 -19.77
N LEU A 313 -5.10 -13.68 -19.80
CA LEU A 313 -4.69 -14.37 -21.03
C LEU A 313 -5.85 -14.45 -22.04
N LEU A 314 -7.06 -14.69 -21.55
CA LEU A 314 -8.27 -14.70 -22.37
C LEU A 314 -8.67 -13.28 -22.80
N LEU A 315 -8.67 -12.34 -21.86
CA LEU A 315 -9.09 -10.96 -22.10
C LEU A 315 -8.22 -10.25 -23.14
N ARG A 316 -6.90 -10.46 -23.08
CA ARG A 316 -5.91 -9.85 -23.98
C ARG A 316 -5.69 -10.64 -25.28
N GLY A 317 -6.42 -11.74 -25.48
CA GLY A 317 -6.33 -12.54 -26.71
C GLY A 317 -5.06 -13.37 -26.85
N TYR A 318 -4.26 -13.54 -25.79
CA TYR A 318 -3.11 -14.45 -25.79
C TYR A 318 -3.56 -15.91 -25.94
N VAL A 319 -4.71 -16.24 -25.35
CA VAL A 319 -5.38 -17.53 -25.47
C VAL A 319 -6.79 -17.32 -26.04
N ILE A 320 -7.11 -18.04 -27.12
CA ILE A 320 -8.41 -17.96 -27.81
C ILE A 320 -9.31 -19.11 -27.33
N LYS A 321 -10.53 -18.77 -26.91
CA LYS A 321 -11.56 -19.75 -26.57
C LYS A 321 -12.43 -20.10 -27.79
N ARG A 322 -12.51 -21.39 -28.12
CA ARG A 322 -13.43 -21.95 -29.13
C ARG A 322 -14.23 -23.09 -28.49
N SER A 323 -15.51 -22.83 -28.20
CA SER A 323 -16.34 -23.73 -27.40
C SER A 323 -15.68 -24.02 -26.03
N SER A 324 -15.43 -25.28 -25.70
CA SER A 324 -14.72 -25.70 -24.49
C SER A 324 -13.20 -25.70 -24.62
N TRP A 325 -12.64 -25.46 -25.81
CA TRP A 325 -11.20 -25.52 -26.06
C TRP A 325 -10.56 -24.13 -25.95
N LEU A 326 -9.38 -24.09 -25.34
CA LEU A 326 -8.51 -22.92 -25.20
C LEU A 326 -7.22 -23.19 -25.95
N SER A 327 -6.85 -22.31 -26.88
CA SER A 327 -5.64 -22.46 -27.70
C SER A 327 -4.79 -21.20 -27.63
N PRO A 328 -3.47 -21.29 -27.39
CA PRO A 328 -2.59 -20.13 -27.41
C PRO A 328 -2.45 -19.57 -28.83
N THR A 329 -2.22 -18.27 -28.93
CA THR A 329 -1.79 -17.65 -30.20
C THR A 329 -0.31 -17.95 -30.46
N GLN A 330 0.11 -17.94 -31.73
CA GLN A 330 1.53 -18.10 -32.06
C GLN A 330 2.40 -17.05 -31.35
N PHE A 331 1.92 -15.81 -31.29
CA PHE A 331 2.57 -14.72 -30.56
C PHE A 331 2.81 -15.07 -29.09
N PHE A 332 1.81 -15.66 -28.42
CA PHE A 332 1.96 -16.08 -27.03
C PHE A 332 2.94 -17.24 -26.85
N ILE A 333 2.91 -18.22 -27.77
CA ILE A 333 3.86 -19.34 -27.77
C ILE A 333 5.29 -18.82 -27.87
N ASP A 334 5.55 -17.85 -28.75
CA ASP A 334 6.89 -17.30 -28.95
C ASP A 334 7.38 -16.57 -27.68
N LYS A 335 6.51 -15.80 -27.01
CA LYS A 335 6.83 -15.21 -25.69
C LYS A 335 7.10 -16.29 -24.63
N CYS A 336 6.30 -17.36 -24.59
CA CYS A 336 6.48 -18.47 -23.65
C CYS A 336 7.83 -19.18 -23.86
N LYS A 337 8.21 -19.47 -25.11
CA LYS A 337 9.51 -20.07 -25.46
C LYS A 337 10.68 -19.21 -25.01
N GLY A 338 10.57 -17.89 -25.15
CA GLY A 338 11.57 -16.94 -24.65
C GLY A 338 11.82 -17.01 -23.13
N LYS A 339 10.85 -17.51 -22.36
CA LYS A 339 10.94 -17.75 -20.91
C LYS A 339 11.11 -19.25 -20.56
N GLY A 340 11.34 -20.12 -21.54
CA GLY A 340 11.49 -21.57 -21.31
C GLY A 340 10.20 -22.30 -20.95
N ILE A 341 9.03 -21.74 -21.29
CA ILE A 341 7.72 -22.33 -21.01
C ILE A 341 7.22 -23.06 -22.26
N GLU A 342 6.90 -24.35 -22.10
CA GLU A 342 6.19 -25.13 -23.12
C GLU A 342 4.68 -25.07 -22.85
N PHE A 343 3.99 -24.20 -23.60
CA PHE A 343 2.55 -24.05 -23.46
C PHE A 343 1.79 -25.10 -24.31
N PRO A 344 0.80 -25.83 -23.75
CA PRO A 344 0.06 -26.85 -24.48
C PRO A 344 -0.71 -26.31 -25.69
N ASP A 345 -0.72 -27.05 -26.80
CA ASP A 345 -1.43 -26.66 -28.02
C ASP A 345 -2.92 -26.40 -27.79
N GLN A 346 -3.54 -27.19 -26.90
CA GLN A 346 -4.94 -27.03 -26.50
C GLN A 346 -5.16 -27.43 -25.04
N LEU A 347 -6.03 -26.68 -24.36
CA LEU A 347 -6.54 -27.00 -23.02
C LEU A 347 -8.06 -27.03 -23.05
N GLN A 348 -8.67 -27.98 -22.33
CA GLN A 348 -10.12 -28.09 -22.24
C GLN A 348 -10.63 -27.38 -20.99
N GLY A 349 -11.28 -26.23 -21.18
CA GLY A 349 -11.88 -25.43 -20.13
C GLY A 349 -10.87 -24.58 -19.33
N GLN A 350 -11.41 -23.59 -18.62
CA GLN A 350 -10.60 -22.63 -17.87
C GLN A 350 -9.90 -23.26 -16.66
N ASP A 351 -10.49 -24.27 -16.02
CA ASP A 351 -9.85 -24.97 -14.90
C ASP A 351 -8.50 -25.58 -15.29
N LYS A 352 -8.39 -26.12 -16.51
CA LYS A 352 -7.13 -26.67 -17.03
C LYS A 352 -6.09 -25.60 -17.32
N LEU A 353 -6.52 -24.40 -17.72
CA LEU A 353 -5.64 -23.24 -17.82
C LEU A 353 -5.14 -22.79 -16.44
N ILE A 354 -6.02 -22.71 -15.46
CA ILE A 354 -5.65 -22.36 -14.08
C ILE A 354 -4.67 -23.40 -13.51
N GLU A 355 -4.94 -24.70 -13.72
CA GLU A 355 -4.06 -25.80 -13.30
C GLU A 355 -2.67 -25.69 -13.94
N PHE A 356 -2.61 -25.41 -15.24
CA PHE A 356 -1.34 -25.20 -15.95
C PHE A 356 -0.56 -24.01 -15.37
N VAL A 357 -1.24 -22.87 -15.16
CA VAL A 357 -0.62 -21.66 -14.62
C VAL A 357 -0.16 -21.88 -13.18
N SER A 358 -0.81 -22.74 -12.40
CA SER A 358 -0.55 -22.92 -10.95
C SER A 358 0.85 -23.42 -10.57
N ASN A 359 1.69 -23.80 -11.53
CA ASN A 359 3.10 -24.10 -11.26
C ASN A 359 3.86 -22.78 -10.97
N GLU A 360 4.52 -22.67 -9.82
CA GLU A 360 5.15 -21.40 -9.35
C GLU A 360 6.08 -20.77 -10.40
N ASN A 361 6.91 -21.57 -11.06
CA ASN A 361 7.83 -21.08 -12.10
C ASN A 361 7.08 -20.53 -13.33
N ILE A 362 5.88 -21.05 -13.59
CA ILE A 362 5.01 -20.63 -14.71
C ILE A 362 4.22 -19.37 -14.32
N VAL A 363 3.65 -19.30 -13.11
CA VAL A 363 2.91 -18.13 -12.62
C VAL A 363 3.74 -16.86 -12.80
N ASP A 364 4.95 -16.83 -12.25
CA ASP A 364 5.78 -15.63 -12.25
C ASP A 364 6.31 -15.30 -13.65
N SER A 365 6.60 -16.31 -14.47
CA SER A 365 7.07 -16.09 -15.84
C SER A 365 5.97 -15.54 -16.74
N ILE A 366 4.74 -16.06 -16.64
CA ILE A 366 3.58 -15.54 -17.38
C ILE A 366 3.20 -14.16 -16.86
N PHE A 367 3.28 -13.92 -15.55
CA PHE A 367 3.09 -12.59 -14.98
C PHE A 367 4.03 -11.56 -15.62
N ASN A 368 5.32 -11.88 -15.74
CA ASN A 368 6.30 -11.00 -16.38
C ASN A 368 5.96 -10.76 -17.86
N ILE A 369 5.56 -11.80 -18.60
CA ILE A 369 5.09 -11.68 -19.99
C ILE A 369 3.91 -10.71 -20.12
N LEU A 370 2.99 -10.73 -19.15
CA LEU A 370 1.82 -9.86 -19.13
C LEU A 370 2.15 -8.42 -18.72
N MET A 371 3.24 -8.20 -17.98
CA MET A 371 3.73 -6.86 -17.61
C MET A 371 4.62 -6.22 -18.69
N GLU A 372 5.17 -7.03 -19.61
CA GLU A 372 5.90 -6.54 -20.79
C GLU A 372 4.90 -5.96 -21.82
N HIS A 373 4.74 -4.62 -21.80
CA HIS A 373 3.95 -3.84 -22.75
C HIS A 373 4.51 -3.90 -24.18
#